data_AF-A0A1G0GX48-F1
#
_entry.id   AF-A0A1G0GX48-F1
#
_cell.length_a   1.000
_cell.length_b   1.000
_cell.length_c   1.000
_cell.angle_alpha   90.00
_cell.angle_beta   90.00
_cell.angle_gamma   90.00
#
_symmetry.space_group_name_H-M   'P 1'
#
loop_
_entity.id
_entity.type
_entity.pdbx_description
1 polymer ?
#
loop_
_entity_poly.entity_id
_entity_poly.type
_entity_poly.pdbx_seq_one_letter_code
_entity_poly.pdbx_strand_id
1 'polypeptide(L)'
;MKTASLLKISICCLLGVILVACKEYEPPTSHFGTGTHRCYYQNERTGQFHPGIADKKEYAVRYARTTCKKAAAYDKDKENCSFAECRFK
;
A
#
# COMPACT_ATOMS: atom_id res chain seq x y z
N MET A 1 -44.18 -1.72 35.03
CA MET A 1 -42.95 -1.01 34.61
C MET A 1 -42.17 -1.94 33.68
N LYS A 2 -41.93 -1.50 32.44
CA LYS A 2 -41.38 -2.29 31.32
C LYS A 2 -39.85 -2.18 31.28
N THR A 3 -39.13 -3.24 31.59
CA THR A 3 -37.65 -3.30 31.48
C THR A 3 -37.17 -4.60 30.82
N ALA A 4 -37.85 -5.06 29.78
CA ALA A 4 -37.51 -6.32 29.12
C ALA A 4 -37.23 -6.22 27.60
N SER A 5 -37.00 -5.01 27.05
CA SER A 5 -36.88 -4.82 25.59
C SER A 5 -35.65 -4.05 25.11
N LEU A 6 -34.53 -4.07 25.84
CA LEU A 6 -33.27 -3.47 25.35
C LEU A 6 -32.11 -4.46 25.18
N LEU A 7 -32.23 -5.69 25.69
CA LEU A 7 -31.10 -6.64 25.64
C LEU A 7 -30.96 -7.40 24.30
N LYS A 8 -31.97 -7.36 23.43
CA LYS A 8 -31.95 -8.14 22.17
C LYS A 8 -31.27 -7.41 21.00
N ILE A 9 -31.01 -6.11 21.11
CA ILE A 9 -30.45 -5.33 20.00
C ILE A 9 -28.91 -5.31 20.04
N SER A 10 -28.28 -5.48 21.21
CA SER A 10 -26.81 -5.43 21.35
C SER A 10 -26.08 -6.67 20.81
N ILE A 11 -26.75 -7.81 20.63
CA ILE A 11 -26.10 -9.05 20.21
C ILE A 11 -25.95 -9.13 18.68
N CYS A 12 -26.82 -8.46 17.91
CA CYS A 12 -26.73 -8.49 16.45
C CYS A 12 -25.60 -7.60 15.89
N CYS A 13 -25.11 -6.61 16.63
CA CYS A 13 -24.05 -5.71 16.14
C CYS A 13 -22.63 -6.24 16.35
N LEU A 14 -22.42 -7.28 17.17
CA LEU A 14 -21.08 -7.81 17.48
C LEU A 14 -20.58 -8.85 16.47
N LEU A 15 -21.45 -9.39 15.60
CA LEU A 15 -21.09 -10.42 14.61
C LEU A 15 -20.63 -9.84 13.25
N GLY A 16 -20.72 -8.52 13.04
CA GLY A 16 -20.43 -7.89 11.74
C GLY A 16 -18.98 -7.48 11.51
N VAL A 17 -18.08 -7.61 12.48
CA VAL A 17 -16.75 -6.97 12.43
C VAL A 17 -15.64 -7.86 11.86
N ILE A 18 -15.90 -9.13 11.52
CA ILE A 18 -14.88 -10.08 11.04
C ILE A 18 -14.87 -10.21 9.51
N LEU A 19 -15.15 -9.13 8.78
CA LEU A 19 -15.11 -9.12 7.30
C LEU A 19 -14.23 -8.01 6.71
N VAL A 20 -13.22 -7.53 7.45
CA VAL A 20 -12.23 -6.62 6.88
C VAL A 20 -10.83 -7.12 7.19
N ALA A 21 -10.39 -8.09 6.40
CA ALA A 21 -9.05 -8.16 5.81
C ALA A 21 -8.86 -9.53 5.15
N CYS A 22 -9.65 -9.83 4.11
CA CYS A 22 -9.10 -10.63 3.02
C CYS A 22 -8.02 -9.76 2.36
N LYS A 23 -6.83 -9.70 2.96
CA LYS A 23 -5.64 -9.53 2.15
C LYS A 23 -5.65 -10.74 1.23
N GLU A 24 -5.87 -10.53 -0.06
CA GLU A 24 -5.59 -11.55 -1.06
C GLU A 24 -4.25 -12.17 -0.70
N TYR A 25 -4.27 -13.50 -0.52
CA TYR A 25 -3.06 -14.26 -0.30
C TYR A 25 -2.19 -14.07 -1.56
N GLU A 26 -1.26 -13.11 -1.51
CA GLU A 26 -0.17 -13.05 -2.46
C GLU A 26 0.72 -14.27 -2.13
N PRO A 27 0.81 -15.28 -3.01
CA PRO A 27 1.70 -16.39 -2.76
C PRO A 27 3.10 -15.80 -2.54
N PRO A 28 3.86 -16.28 -1.53
CA PRO A 28 5.27 -15.92 -1.45
C PRO A 28 5.85 -16.29 -2.81
N THR A 29 6.49 -15.35 -3.50
CA THR A 29 7.24 -15.60 -4.74
C THR A 29 8.41 -16.52 -4.39
N SER A 30 8.07 -17.78 -4.21
CA SER A 30 8.89 -18.85 -3.71
C SER A 30 9.75 -19.31 -4.87
N HIS A 31 11.01 -18.85 -4.84
CA HIS A 31 12.19 -19.52 -5.36
C HIS A 31 12.18 -19.85 -6.88
N PHE A 32 13.21 -19.36 -7.60
CA PHE A 32 13.53 -19.62 -9.03
C PHE A 32 13.12 -18.60 -10.09
N GLY A 33 12.83 -17.34 -9.72
CA GLY A 33 12.91 -16.22 -10.66
C GLY A 33 14.13 -15.36 -10.36
N THR A 34 15.19 -15.41 -11.18
CA THR A 34 16.19 -14.34 -11.19
C THR A 34 15.53 -13.13 -11.83
N GLY A 35 14.97 -12.24 -11.01
CA GLY A 35 14.24 -11.08 -11.47
C GLY A 35 14.44 -9.89 -10.54
N THR A 36 14.14 -8.71 -11.04
CA THR A 36 14.22 -7.46 -10.30
C THR A 36 12.83 -6.90 -10.08
N HIS A 37 12.59 -6.36 -8.90
CA HIS A 37 11.42 -5.55 -8.63
C HIS A 37 11.65 -4.16 -9.19
N ARG A 38 10.72 -3.69 -10.02
CA ARG A 38 10.66 -2.31 -10.51
C ARG A 38 9.40 -1.66 -9.96
N CYS A 39 9.59 -0.82 -8.94
CA CYS A 39 8.52 -0.04 -8.32
C CYS A 39 8.55 1.41 -8.78
N TYR A 40 7.42 2.10 -8.73
CA TYR A 40 7.26 3.48 -9.17
C TYR A 40 6.54 4.31 -8.11
N TYR A 41 7.07 5.50 -7.88
CA TYR A 41 6.37 6.56 -7.16
C TYR A 41 5.96 7.65 -8.13
N GLN A 42 4.77 8.20 -7.96
CA GLN A 42 4.29 9.34 -8.73
C GLN A 42 4.34 10.59 -7.85
N ASN A 43 4.81 11.69 -8.41
CA ASN A 43 4.56 13.01 -7.85
C ASN A 43 3.14 13.44 -8.26
N GLU A 44 2.20 13.49 -7.32
CA GLU A 44 0.78 13.75 -7.59
C GLU A 44 0.53 15.14 -8.18
N ARG A 45 1.44 16.10 -7.95
CA ARG A 45 1.31 17.46 -8.48
C ARG A 45 1.81 17.56 -9.91
N THR A 46 2.94 16.92 -10.22
CA THR A 46 3.58 17.02 -11.55
C THR A 46 3.22 15.87 -12.48
N GLY A 47 2.61 14.81 -11.95
CA GLY A 47 2.31 13.57 -12.66
C GLY A 47 3.53 12.71 -12.98
N GLN A 48 4.74 13.12 -12.59
CA GLN A 48 5.99 12.44 -12.95
C GLN A 48 6.18 11.13 -12.18
N PHE A 49 6.64 10.09 -12.89
CA PHE A 49 6.96 8.79 -12.30
C PHE A 49 8.46 8.65 -12.04
N HIS A 50 8.79 8.08 -10.88
CA HIS A 50 10.15 7.88 -10.40
C HIS A 50 10.38 6.40 -10.08
N PRO A 51 11.21 5.70 -10.86
CA PRO A 51 11.44 4.28 -10.66
C PRO A 51 12.45 3.99 -9.54
N GLY A 52 12.29 2.83 -8.92
CA GLY A 52 13.28 2.17 -8.09
C GLY A 52 13.38 0.70 -8.51
N ILE A 53 14.60 0.23 -8.74
CA ILE A 53 14.88 -1.14 -9.20
C ILE A 53 15.76 -1.82 -8.18
N ALA A 54 15.37 -3.00 -7.70
CA ALA A 54 16.17 -3.81 -6.79
C ALA A 54 15.69 -5.27 -6.78
N ASP A 55 16.54 -6.18 -6.33
CA ASP A 55 16.19 -7.61 -6.23
C ASP A 55 15.06 -7.85 -5.22
N LYS A 56 14.96 -7.02 -4.18
CA LYS A 56 13.87 -7.08 -3.19
C LYS A 56 12.86 -5.95 -3.38
N LYS A 57 11.57 -6.27 -3.28
CA LYS A 57 10.45 -5.32 -3.40
C LYS A 57 10.61 -4.12 -2.47
N GLU A 58 10.99 -4.34 -1.22
CA GLU A 58 11.12 -3.29 -0.21
C GLU A 58 12.22 -2.29 -0.57
N TYR A 59 13.32 -2.76 -1.16
CA TYR A 59 14.40 -1.91 -1.63
C TYR A 59 13.99 -1.14 -2.88
N ALA A 60 13.30 -1.78 -3.82
CA ALA A 60 12.77 -1.12 -5.01
C ALA A 60 11.77 0.00 -4.63
N VAL A 61 10.87 -0.25 -3.68
CA VAL A 61 9.94 0.76 -3.11
C VAL A 61 10.71 1.90 -2.46
N ARG A 62 11.70 1.59 -1.59
CA ARG A 62 12.49 2.61 -0.89
C ARG A 62 13.27 3.49 -1.86
N TYR A 63 13.86 2.89 -2.90
CA TYR A 63 14.56 3.63 -3.94
C TYR A 63 13.62 4.51 -4.74
N ALA A 64 12.48 3.99 -5.21
CA ALA A 64 11.48 4.76 -5.96
C ALA A 64 11.00 5.99 -5.17
N ARG A 65 10.66 5.79 -3.88
CA ARG A 65 10.25 6.87 -2.98
C ARG A 65 11.34 7.92 -2.80
N THR A 66 12.57 7.48 -2.58
CA THR A 66 13.72 8.37 -2.37
C THR A 66 14.01 9.18 -3.64
N THR A 67 13.95 8.55 -4.81
CA THR A 67 14.12 9.20 -6.10
C THR A 67 13.05 10.28 -6.31
N CYS A 68 11.78 9.97 -6.03
CA CYS A 68 10.70 10.96 -6.12
C CYS A 68 10.97 12.18 -5.22
N LYS A 69 11.30 11.94 -3.95
CA LYS A 69 11.59 13.02 -2.99
C LYS A 69 12.84 13.83 -3.33
N LYS A 70 13.84 13.23 -3.97
CA LYS A 70 15.06 13.93 -4.40
C LYS A 70 14.86 14.72 -5.69
N ALA A 71 14.00 14.26 -6.57
CA ALA A 71 13.66 14.94 -7.83
C ALA A 71 12.71 16.13 -7.64
N ALA A 72 12.06 16.23 -6.47
CA ALA A 72 11.20 17.34 -6.09
C ALA A 72 11.93 18.70 -6.15
N ALA A 73 11.44 19.60 -7.00
CA ALA A 73 11.98 20.96 -7.15
C ALA A 73 11.61 21.86 -5.96
N TYR A 74 10.48 21.60 -5.32
CA TYR A 74 9.98 22.35 -4.17
C TYR A 74 9.76 21.42 -2.98
N ASP A 75 9.85 21.93 -1.75
CA ASP A 75 9.66 21.10 -0.55
C ASP A 75 8.27 20.48 -0.48
N LYS A 76 7.24 21.20 -0.92
CA LYS A 76 5.87 20.67 -1.02
C LYS A 76 5.78 19.45 -1.92
N ASP A 77 6.62 19.34 -2.94
CA ASP A 77 6.60 18.20 -3.87
C ASP A 77 7.13 16.91 -3.22
N LYS A 78 7.96 17.04 -2.19
CA LYS A 78 8.50 15.90 -1.44
C LYS A 78 7.40 15.16 -0.66
N GLU A 79 6.34 15.87 -0.30
CA GLU A 79 5.18 15.34 0.41
C GLU A 79 4.16 14.71 -0.55
N ASN A 80 4.11 15.17 -1.80
CA ASN A 80 3.20 14.69 -2.84
C ASN A 80 3.71 13.46 -3.60
N CYS A 81 4.59 12.66 -2.99
CA CYS A 81 5.10 11.43 -3.59
C CYS A 81 4.29 10.21 -3.12
N SER A 82 3.43 9.68 -3.99
CA SER A 82 2.61 8.50 -3.72
C SER A 82 3.09 7.25 -4.46
N PHE A 83 2.82 6.09 -3.89
CA PHE A 83 3.15 4.82 -4.53
C PHE A 83 2.16 4.55 -5.67
N ALA A 84 2.67 4.26 -6.87
CA ALA A 84 1.83 4.00 -8.03
C ALA A 84 1.69 2.49 -8.31
N GLU A 85 2.80 1.81 -8.58
CA GLU A 85 2.79 0.38 -8.88
C GLU A 85 4.13 -0.28 -8.58
N CYS A 86 4.15 -1.62 -8.50
CA CYS A 86 5.39 -2.38 -8.52
C CYS A 86 5.24 -3.68 -9.30
N ARG A 87 6.20 -3.97 -10.17
CA ARG A 87 6.22 -5.14 -11.05
C ARG A 87 7.49 -5.95 -10.83
N PHE A 88 7.36 -7.27 -10.78
CA PHE A 88 8.50 -8.18 -10.87
C PHE A 88 8.81 -8.45 -12.34
N LYS A 89 10.08 -8.30 -12.74
CA LYS A 89 10.56 -8.52 -14.11
C LYS A 89 11.74 -9.47 -14.13
#